data_AF-G2WYI9-F1
#
_entry.id   AF-G2WYI9-F1
#
_cell.length_a   1.000
_cell.length_b   1.000
_cell.length_c   1.000
_cell.angle_alpha   90.00
_cell.angle_beta   90.00
_cell.angle_gamma   90.00
#
_symmetry.space_group_name_H-M   'P 1'
#
loop_
_entity.id
_entity.type
_entity.pdbx_description
1 polymer ?
#
loop_
_entity_poly.entity_id
_entity_poly.type
_entity_poly.pdbx_seq_one_letter_code
_entity_poly.pdbx_strand_id
1 'polypeptide(L)'
;MPPWPYIAHLHLTEHTEGRRRRDRHPKASRAPKRNHKMGNEESTMADESLTPETLSGRNLKAVADYIKAGKAERIVVMTDRDQPPMAKFLQRENTSASPSRPPADPSAVPDFRSPGTGLYANLARLKLPYAEAVFDIDYFRKHPEPFYCLAKELYPGHFHPTVSHAFIALLAHKGLLLMNFTQNIDCLERRAGVPSDLIIEAHGSFATQRCIACQAPFPDDAMRRHVLDEVVPRCADAACSGSGGGDGGGGGGLVKPDIVFFGEALPARFRDNTHLAARADLVLVLGTSLSVYPFAGLPEHARPGVPRLLLNRERVGRVGQRADDVV
;
A
#
# COMPACT_ATOMS: atom_id res chain seq x y z
N MET A 1 -6.23 28.34 -31.48
CA MET A 1 -6.41 29.81 -31.44
C MET A 1 -7.90 30.10 -31.46
N PRO A 2 -8.47 31.04 -30.67
CA PRO A 2 -7.85 32.03 -29.78
C PRO A 2 -8.17 31.81 -28.27
N PRO A 3 -7.58 32.62 -27.37
CA PRO A 3 -7.55 32.42 -25.92
C PRO A 3 -8.53 33.32 -25.14
N TRP A 4 -8.85 32.94 -23.89
CA TRP A 4 -9.49 33.84 -22.92
C TRP A 4 -8.44 34.36 -21.90
N PRO A 5 -8.49 35.64 -21.49
CA PRO A 5 -7.40 36.28 -20.75
C PRO A 5 -7.69 36.56 -19.26
N TYR A 6 -6.58 36.79 -18.57
CA TYR A 6 -6.33 37.73 -17.46
C TYR A 6 -6.78 37.45 -16.02
N ILE A 7 -5.80 37.72 -15.15
CA ILE A 7 -5.74 37.72 -13.69
C ILE A 7 -5.89 39.17 -13.18
N ALA A 8 -6.23 39.30 -11.89
CA ALA A 8 -6.00 40.43 -10.97
C ALA A 8 -7.22 41.35 -10.77
N HIS A 9 -7.56 41.90 -9.60
CA HIS A 9 -6.87 42.16 -8.33
C HIS A 9 -7.93 42.25 -7.21
N LEU A 10 -7.57 41.98 -5.95
CA LEU A 10 -8.25 42.58 -4.80
C LEU A 10 -7.21 43.07 -3.79
N HIS A 11 -7.07 44.40 -3.74
CA HIS A 11 -6.39 45.13 -2.68
C HIS A 11 -7.22 45.09 -1.40
N LEU A 12 -6.57 44.91 -0.25
CA LEU A 12 -7.09 45.32 1.04
C LEU A 12 -6.08 46.29 1.66
N THR A 13 -6.56 47.50 1.88
CA THR A 13 -5.91 48.63 2.53
C THR A 13 -5.93 48.46 4.05
N GLU A 14 -4.82 48.81 4.70
CA GLU A 14 -4.71 48.97 6.14
C GLU A 14 -5.28 50.31 6.59
N HIS A 15 -5.89 50.34 7.78
CA HIS A 15 -6.06 51.54 8.59
C HIS A 15 -5.71 51.25 10.05
N THR A 16 -4.75 52.01 10.58
CA THR A 16 -4.37 52.19 11.99
C THR A 16 -5.39 53.09 12.71
N GLU A 17 -5.67 53.03 14.02
CA GLU A 17 -4.81 53.37 15.17
C GLU A 17 -5.47 52.94 16.51
N GLY A 18 -4.66 52.77 17.57
CA GLY A 18 -5.16 52.65 18.96
C GLY A 18 -4.13 52.17 19.98
N ARG A 19 -3.36 53.11 20.56
CA ARG A 19 -2.27 52.93 21.55
C ARG A 19 -2.72 52.32 22.89
N ARG A 20 -1.96 51.36 23.45
CA ARG A 20 -1.62 51.25 24.90
C ARG A 20 -0.40 50.34 25.14
N ARG A 21 0.60 50.88 25.84
CA ARG A 21 1.85 50.23 26.29
C ARG A 21 1.58 49.14 27.33
N ARG A 22 2.27 48.01 27.23
CA ARG A 22 2.75 47.15 28.35
C ARG A 22 3.96 46.33 27.90
N ASP A 23 4.96 46.26 28.76
CA ASP A 23 6.29 45.68 28.54
C ASP A 23 6.33 44.13 28.52
N ARG A 24 7.48 43.62 28.01
CA ARG A 24 8.15 42.31 28.24
C ARG A 24 7.78 41.11 27.35
N HIS A 25 8.68 40.80 26.42
CA HIS A 25 9.50 39.57 26.25
C HIS A 25 9.89 39.36 24.77
N PRO A 26 11.12 38.89 24.47
CA PRO A 26 11.57 38.73 23.09
C PRO A 26 10.80 37.61 22.38
N LYS A 27 10.26 37.92 21.20
CA LYS A 27 9.51 36.99 20.35
C LYS A 27 10.45 35.91 19.80
N ALA A 28 10.13 34.65 20.10
CA ALA A 28 10.66 33.49 19.42
C ALA A 28 10.43 33.60 17.90
N SER A 29 11.46 33.25 17.12
CA SER A 29 11.41 33.17 15.68
C SER A 29 10.32 32.21 15.21
N ARG A 30 9.46 32.69 14.30
CA ARG A 30 8.48 31.87 13.59
C ARG A 30 9.23 30.83 12.75
N ALA A 31 9.11 29.55 13.10
CA ALA A 31 9.51 28.45 12.25
C ALA A 31 8.63 28.45 10.96
N PRO A 32 9.23 28.22 9.77
CA PRO A 32 8.46 28.20 8.54
C PRO A 32 7.54 26.97 8.51
N LYS A 33 6.28 27.19 8.15
CA LYS A 33 5.30 26.13 7.84
C LYS A 33 5.84 25.29 6.67
N ARG A 34 6.26 24.05 6.93
CA ARG A 34 6.58 23.07 5.88
C ARG A 34 5.27 22.58 5.27
N ASN A 35 4.97 23.02 4.05
CA ASN A 35 4.01 22.35 3.18
C ASN A 35 4.48 20.91 2.98
N HIS A 36 3.69 19.93 3.43
CA HIS A 36 3.92 18.51 3.15
C HIS A 36 3.48 18.22 1.71
N LYS A 37 4.37 18.50 0.77
CA LYS A 37 4.31 17.91 -0.56
C LYS A 37 4.98 16.54 -0.43
N MET A 38 4.23 15.45 -0.62
CA MET A 38 4.81 14.10 -0.64
C MET A 38 5.85 14.03 -1.74
N GLY A 39 7.12 13.95 -1.34
CA GLY A 39 8.21 13.67 -2.25
C GLY A 39 8.23 12.17 -2.50
N ASN A 40 8.24 11.79 -3.77
CA ASN A 40 8.82 10.52 -4.19
C ASN A 40 10.26 10.53 -3.69
N GLU A 41 10.62 9.76 -2.65
CA GLU A 41 12.03 9.58 -2.34
C GLU A 41 12.65 8.81 -3.49
N GLU A 42 13.62 9.43 -4.17
CA GLU A 42 14.35 8.79 -5.27
C GLU A 42 15.11 7.57 -4.74
N SER A 43 15.00 6.45 -5.46
CA SER A 43 15.80 5.27 -5.20
C SER A 43 17.28 5.61 -5.29
N THR A 44 18.00 5.42 -4.20
CA THR A 44 19.47 5.62 -4.16
C THR A 44 20.21 4.38 -4.64
N MET A 45 21.33 4.58 -5.33
CA MET A 45 22.22 3.49 -5.76
C MET A 45 22.77 2.73 -4.54
N ALA A 46 22.86 1.40 -4.64
CA ALA A 46 23.54 0.61 -3.62
C ALA A 46 25.03 0.95 -3.63
N ASP A 47 25.61 1.09 -2.43
CA ASP A 47 27.05 1.31 -2.30
C ASP A 47 27.76 -0.04 -2.41
N GLU A 48 28.20 -0.41 -3.62
CA GLU A 48 28.87 -1.68 -3.89
C GLU A 48 30.24 -1.82 -3.18
N SER A 49 30.76 -0.74 -2.57
CA SER A 49 32.01 -0.78 -1.81
C SER A 49 31.86 -1.32 -0.38
N LEU A 50 30.62 -1.44 0.12
CA LEU A 50 30.37 -1.93 1.48
C LEU A 50 30.68 -3.42 1.60
N THR A 51 31.48 -3.76 2.61
CA THR A 51 31.79 -5.15 2.98
C THR A 51 30.75 -5.64 4.00
N PRO A 52 30.10 -6.80 3.78
CA PRO A 52 29.19 -7.41 4.75
C PRO A 52 29.81 -7.63 6.12
N GLU A 53 29.01 -7.43 7.18
CA GLU A 53 29.41 -7.68 8.56
C GLU A 53 28.84 -9.01 9.06
N THR A 54 27.64 -9.36 8.64
CA THR A 54 26.86 -10.50 9.13
C THR A 54 26.72 -11.60 8.10
N LEU A 55 26.47 -11.22 6.83
CA LEU A 55 26.39 -12.15 5.71
C LEU A 55 27.79 -12.49 5.19
N SER A 56 27.94 -13.67 4.58
CA SER A 56 29.20 -14.05 3.90
C SER A 56 29.42 -13.31 2.57
N GLY A 57 28.44 -12.53 2.11
CA GLY A 57 28.44 -11.84 0.82
C GLY A 57 27.11 -11.11 0.57
N ARG A 58 27.11 -10.14 -0.34
CA ARG A 58 25.89 -9.39 -0.72
C ARG A 58 25.18 -10.06 -1.89
N ASN A 59 24.75 -11.31 -1.69
CA ASN A 59 24.06 -12.08 -2.73
C ASN A 59 23.02 -13.04 -2.13
N LEU A 60 22.14 -13.55 -2.98
CA LEU A 60 21.03 -14.41 -2.55
C LEU A 60 21.51 -15.70 -1.88
N LYS A 61 22.65 -16.25 -2.31
CA LYS A 61 23.24 -17.45 -1.69
C LYS A 61 23.61 -17.20 -0.23
N ALA A 62 24.21 -16.05 0.09
CA ALA A 62 24.58 -15.71 1.46
C ALA A 62 23.34 -15.58 2.38
N VAL A 63 22.24 -15.00 1.87
CA VAL A 63 20.96 -14.94 2.61
C VAL A 63 20.38 -16.34 2.82
N ALA A 64 20.40 -17.19 1.78
CA ALA A 64 19.93 -18.56 1.89
C ALA A 64 20.74 -19.38 2.90
N ASP A 65 22.07 -19.23 2.90
CA ASP A 65 22.97 -19.88 3.85
C ASP A 65 22.74 -19.36 5.28
N TYR A 66 22.46 -18.06 5.45
CA TYR A 66 22.09 -17.46 6.73
C TYR A 66 20.81 -18.09 7.32
N ILE A 67 19.77 -18.28 6.51
CA ILE A 67 18.54 -18.98 6.92
C ILE A 67 18.83 -20.44 7.25
N LYS A 68 19.55 -21.16 6.39
CA LYS A 68 19.86 -22.59 6.58
C LYS A 68 20.74 -22.86 7.80
N ALA A 69 21.60 -21.91 8.17
CA ALA A 69 22.43 -21.98 9.36
C ALA A 69 21.66 -21.72 10.67
N GLY A 70 20.34 -21.46 10.61
CA GLY A 70 19.51 -21.18 11.78
C GLY A 70 19.71 -19.79 12.36
N LYS A 71 20.29 -18.84 11.59
CA LYS A 71 20.50 -17.47 12.07
C LYS A 71 19.28 -16.56 11.88
N ALA A 72 18.30 -17.00 11.10
CA ALA A 72 17.03 -16.29 10.89
C ALA A 72 15.86 -17.15 11.39
N GLU A 73 15.32 -16.81 12.56
CA GLU A 73 14.18 -17.47 13.20
C GLU A 73 12.93 -16.56 13.26
N ARG A 74 13.12 -15.25 13.06
CA ARG A 74 12.08 -14.22 13.13
C ARG A 74 12.11 -13.38 11.86
N ILE A 75 11.69 -13.98 10.76
CA ILE A 75 11.68 -13.35 9.44
C ILE A 75 10.45 -12.46 9.32
N VAL A 76 10.66 -11.19 8.98
CA VAL A 76 9.58 -10.27 8.59
C VAL A 76 9.57 -10.13 7.08
N VAL A 77 8.40 -10.34 6.49
CA VAL A 77 8.20 -10.20 5.03
C VAL A 77 7.32 -9.00 4.77
N MET A 78 7.67 -8.22 3.74
CA MET A 78 6.91 -7.08 3.23
C MET A 78 6.58 -7.35 1.78
N THR A 79 5.28 -7.38 1.47
CA THR A 79 4.78 -7.76 0.14
C THR A 79 3.83 -6.73 -0.43
N ASP A 80 3.80 -6.69 -1.75
CA ASP A 80 2.94 -5.84 -2.55
C ASP A 80 2.91 -6.39 -3.99
N ARG A 81 2.03 -5.85 -4.81
CA ARG A 81 1.92 -6.15 -6.24
C ARG A 81 1.89 -4.89 -7.10
N ASP A 82 2.45 -3.79 -6.64
CA ASP A 82 2.69 -2.59 -7.46
C ASP A 82 3.49 -2.87 -8.76
N GLN A 83 4.07 -4.07 -8.92
CA GLN A 83 4.81 -4.53 -10.09
C GLN A 83 4.41 -5.96 -10.54
N PRO A 84 4.51 -6.32 -11.83
CA PRO A 84 4.14 -7.66 -12.36
C PRO A 84 4.90 -8.84 -11.72
N PRO A 85 4.34 -10.08 -11.77
CA PRO A 85 4.80 -11.23 -10.96
C PRO A 85 6.31 -11.56 -11.05
N MET A 86 6.92 -11.77 -9.87
CA MET A 86 8.34 -12.13 -9.64
C MET A 86 8.82 -13.45 -10.28
N ALA A 87 7.92 -14.34 -10.71
CA ALA A 87 8.27 -15.67 -11.25
C ALA A 87 9.25 -15.63 -12.45
N LYS A 88 9.40 -14.46 -13.08
CA LYS A 88 10.31 -14.20 -14.21
C LYS A 88 11.80 -14.21 -13.83
N PHE A 89 12.16 -14.02 -12.56
CA PHE A 89 13.57 -13.90 -12.13
C PHE A 89 14.21 -15.21 -11.65
N LEU A 90 13.43 -16.12 -11.05
CA LEU A 90 13.97 -17.43 -10.62
C LEU A 90 14.38 -18.32 -11.81
N GLN A 91 13.90 -18.03 -13.02
CA GLN A 91 14.34 -18.70 -14.25
C GLN A 91 15.55 -18.03 -14.91
N ARG A 92 15.94 -16.82 -14.47
CA ARG A 92 16.95 -15.98 -15.14
C ARG A 92 18.39 -16.37 -14.82
N GLU A 93 18.64 -17.09 -13.73
CA GLU A 93 19.99 -17.60 -13.43
C GLU A 93 20.48 -18.67 -14.43
N ASN A 94 19.64 -19.08 -15.41
CA ASN A 94 20.02 -20.07 -16.41
C ASN A 94 20.14 -19.58 -17.87
N THR A 95 19.83 -18.32 -18.21
CA THR A 95 19.95 -17.85 -19.61
C THR A 95 20.23 -16.36 -19.76
N SER A 96 21.35 -16.04 -20.41
CA SER A 96 21.79 -14.72 -20.83
C SER A 96 21.05 -14.23 -22.10
N ALA A 97 19.82 -13.73 -21.95
CA ALA A 97 19.09 -13.10 -23.06
C ALA A 97 18.36 -11.79 -22.65
N SER A 98 18.37 -10.82 -23.57
CA SER A 98 17.76 -9.48 -23.48
C SER A 98 16.22 -9.54 -23.30
N PRO A 99 15.56 -8.57 -22.63
CA PRO A 99 14.18 -8.73 -22.20
C PRO A 99 13.20 -8.35 -23.32
N SER A 100 12.59 -9.34 -23.96
CA SER A 100 11.25 -9.16 -24.54
C SER A 100 10.22 -9.28 -23.42
N ARG A 101 9.21 -8.38 -23.39
CA ARG A 101 8.06 -8.46 -22.46
C ARG A 101 7.31 -9.77 -22.77
N PRO A 102 7.29 -10.78 -21.86
CA PRO A 102 6.54 -12.00 -22.12
C PRO A 102 5.03 -11.70 -22.04
N PRO A 103 4.19 -12.52 -22.68
CA PRO A 103 2.73 -12.34 -22.69
C PRO A 103 2.15 -12.31 -21.26
N ALA A 104 1.05 -11.58 -21.08
CA ALA A 104 0.36 -11.48 -19.80
C ALA A 104 -0.20 -12.86 -19.39
N ASP A 105 0.04 -13.25 -18.13
CA ASP A 105 -0.60 -14.43 -17.54
C ASP A 105 -2.06 -14.07 -17.21
N PRO A 106 -3.05 -14.69 -17.86
CA PRO A 106 -4.46 -14.37 -17.66
C PRO A 106 -4.97 -14.76 -16.25
N SER A 107 -4.18 -15.52 -15.48
CA SER A 107 -4.51 -15.91 -14.10
C SER A 107 -3.89 -14.99 -13.03
N ALA A 108 -3.11 -13.98 -13.44
CA ALA A 108 -2.49 -13.02 -12.55
C ALA A 108 -3.45 -11.86 -12.23
N VAL A 109 -3.53 -11.47 -10.94
CA VAL A 109 -4.20 -10.22 -10.53
C VAL A 109 -3.53 -9.05 -11.26
N PRO A 110 -4.27 -8.20 -12.00
CA PRO A 110 -3.72 -6.98 -12.58
C PRO A 110 -3.13 -6.12 -11.46
N ASP A 111 -1.93 -5.59 -11.66
CA ASP A 111 -1.44 -4.53 -10.78
C ASP A 111 -2.28 -3.26 -10.96
N PHE A 112 -2.16 -2.32 -10.03
CA PHE A 112 -2.93 -1.08 -10.12
C PHE A 112 -2.39 -0.16 -11.23
N ARG A 113 -1.07 -0.10 -11.39
CA ARG A 113 -0.36 1.03 -12.02
C ARG A 113 0.27 0.74 -13.40
N SER A 114 0.36 -0.52 -13.85
CA SER A 114 1.06 -0.81 -15.11
C SER A 114 0.38 -0.15 -16.31
N PRO A 115 1.15 0.57 -17.17
CA PRO A 115 0.59 1.15 -18.39
C PRO A 115 -0.03 0.09 -19.31
N GLY A 116 -1.28 0.33 -19.71
CA GLY A 116 -2.03 -0.48 -20.67
C GLY A 116 -2.57 -1.83 -20.17
N THR A 117 -2.15 -2.29 -18.98
CA THR A 117 -2.62 -3.57 -18.39
C THR A 117 -3.06 -3.47 -16.94
N GLY A 118 -2.68 -2.40 -16.24
CA GLY A 118 -3.05 -2.17 -14.85
C GLY A 118 -4.50 -1.70 -14.72
N LEU A 119 -5.06 -1.88 -13.54
CA LEU A 119 -6.45 -1.54 -13.21
C LEU A 119 -6.80 -0.10 -13.63
N TYR A 120 -5.91 0.87 -13.36
CA TYR A 120 -6.07 2.28 -13.70
C TYR A 120 -6.17 2.55 -15.21
N ALA A 121 -5.53 1.76 -16.06
CA ALA A 121 -5.64 1.92 -17.50
C ALA A 121 -7.04 1.54 -18.02
N ASN A 122 -7.69 0.56 -17.36
CA ASN A 122 -9.05 0.11 -17.72
C ASN A 122 -10.15 1.04 -17.18
N LEU A 123 -9.81 1.93 -16.25
CA LEU A 123 -10.73 2.87 -15.60
C LEU A 123 -10.97 4.15 -16.42
N ALA A 124 -10.27 4.34 -17.55
CA ALA A 124 -10.50 5.48 -18.45
C ALA A 124 -11.96 5.61 -18.90
N ARG A 125 -12.71 4.49 -18.96
CA ARG A 125 -14.14 4.44 -19.26
C ARG A 125 -15.03 5.18 -18.23
N LEU A 126 -14.57 5.29 -16.98
CA LEU A 126 -15.34 5.85 -15.87
C LEU A 126 -15.23 7.37 -15.74
N LYS A 127 -14.47 8.04 -16.63
CA LYS A 127 -14.31 9.51 -16.67
C LYS A 127 -13.93 10.11 -15.30
N LEU A 128 -13.07 9.42 -14.56
CA LEU A 128 -12.57 9.87 -13.27
C LEU A 128 -11.68 11.12 -13.42
N PRO A 129 -11.64 12.01 -12.41
CA PRO A 129 -10.77 13.20 -12.44
C PRO A 129 -9.27 12.83 -12.43
N TYR A 130 -8.94 11.69 -11.82
CA TYR A 130 -7.64 11.03 -11.80
C TYR A 130 -7.87 9.54 -11.49
N ALA A 131 -6.91 8.67 -11.81
CA ALA A 131 -7.13 7.22 -11.80
C ALA A 131 -7.40 6.67 -10.39
N GLU A 132 -6.75 7.25 -9.39
CA GLU A 132 -6.84 6.86 -7.98
C GLU A 132 -8.13 7.31 -7.30
N ALA A 133 -8.94 8.17 -7.95
CA ALA A 133 -10.16 8.73 -7.36
C ALA A 133 -11.18 7.67 -6.92
N VAL A 134 -11.17 6.51 -7.59
CA VAL A 134 -12.05 5.37 -7.22
C VAL A 134 -11.75 4.79 -5.84
N PHE A 135 -10.53 5.01 -5.32
CA PHE A 135 -10.10 4.62 -3.98
C PHE A 135 -9.89 5.84 -3.08
N ASP A 136 -10.48 6.99 -3.38
CA ASP A 136 -10.44 8.19 -2.52
C ASP A 136 -11.73 8.28 -1.69
N ILE A 137 -11.61 8.42 -0.37
CA ILE A 137 -12.77 8.37 0.52
C ILE A 137 -13.72 9.56 0.32
N ASP A 138 -13.20 10.75 -0.02
CA ASP A 138 -14.01 11.94 -0.24
C ASP A 138 -14.70 11.89 -1.60
N TYR A 139 -14.05 11.28 -2.60
CA TYR A 139 -14.67 10.97 -3.87
C TYR A 139 -15.77 9.91 -3.70
N PHE A 140 -15.49 8.79 -3.03
CA PHE A 140 -16.43 7.71 -2.76
C PHE A 140 -17.68 8.20 -2.00
N ARG A 141 -17.51 9.13 -1.06
CA ARG A 141 -18.64 9.76 -0.37
C ARG A 141 -19.60 10.47 -1.31
N LYS A 142 -19.15 10.99 -2.46
CA LYS A 142 -19.97 11.76 -3.41
C LYS A 142 -20.40 10.94 -4.62
N HIS A 143 -19.53 10.03 -5.05
CA HIS A 143 -19.66 9.21 -6.24
C HIS A 143 -19.20 7.78 -5.92
N PRO A 144 -20.00 6.99 -5.19
CA PRO A 144 -19.65 5.61 -4.84
C PRO A 144 -19.79 4.63 -6.02
N GLU A 145 -20.56 4.97 -7.04
CA GLU A 145 -20.91 4.09 -8.17
C GLU A 145 -19.67 3.61 -8.96
N PRO A 146 -18.67 4.46 -9.27
CA PRO A 146 -17.46 4.02 -9.96
C PRO A 146 -16.70 2.92 -9.22
N PHE A 147 -16.68 2.94 -7.89
CA PHE A 147 -16.07 1.86 -7.10
C PHE A 147 -16.84 0.56 -7.26
N TYR A 148 -18.18 0.58 -7.19
CA TYR A 148 -18.99 -0.63 -7.33
C TYR A 148 -19.01 -1.21 -8.74
N CYS A 149 -18.86 -0.36 -9.76
CA CYS A 149 -18.62 -0.81 -11.13
C CYS A 149 -17.28 -1.56 -11.27
N LEU A 150 -16.27 -1.17 -10.49
CA LEU A 150 -14.94 -1.80 -10.47
C LEU A 150 -14.87 -3.02 -9.53
N ALA A 151 -15.58 -2.98 -8.41
CA ALA A 151 -15.52 -3.98 -7.33
C ALA A 151 -15.83 -5.39 -7.85
N LYS A 152 -16.66 -5.50 -8.88
CA LYS A 152 -16.99 -6.75 -9.57
C LYS A 152 -15.78 -7.41 -10.24
N GLU A 153 -14.88 -6.61 -10.80
CA GLU A 153 -13.62 -7.10 -11.40
C GLU A 153 -12.58 -7.47 -10.34
N LEU A 154 -12.66 -6.85 -9.15
CA LEU A 154 -11.74 -7.06 -8.04
C LEU A 154 -12.17 -8.16 -7.07
N TYR A 155 -13.41 -8.63 -7.16
CA TYR A 155 -13.96 -9.55 -6.17
C TYR A 155 -13.12 -10.85 -6.09
N PRO A 156 -12.74 -11.30 -4.88
CA PRO A 156 -11.86 -12.46 -4.73
C PRO A 156 -12.46 -13.74 -5.34
N GLY A 157 -11.62 -14.54 -6.03
CA GLY A 157 -12.01 -15.88 -6.51
C GLY A 157 -11.36 -16.33 -7.82
N HIS A 158 -10.87 -15.39 -8.63
CA HIS A 158 -10.37 -15.69 -9.99
C HIS A 158 -8.85 -15.92 -10.09
N PHE A 159 -8.12 -15.60 -9.03
CA PHE A 159 -6.65 -15.59 -9.05
C PHE A 159 -6.06 -16.76 -8.26
N HIS A 160 -4.77 -17.05 -8.41
CA HIS A 160 -4.11 -18.13 -7.67
C HIS A 160 -2.87 -17.61 -6.93
N PRO A 161 -2.55 -18.12 -5.73
CA PRO A 161 -1.31 -17.79 -5.04
C PRO A 161 -0.08 -18.02 -5.92
N THR A 162 0.88 -17.11 -5.84
CA THR A 162 2.15 -17.20 -6.58
C THR A 162 3.22 -17.97 -5.79
N VAL A 163 4.37 -18.23 -6.42
CA VAL A 163 5.55 -18.81 -5.75
C VAL A 163 5.97 -17.99 -4.51
N SER A 164 5.87 -16.66 -4.56
CA SER A 164 6.17 -15.82 -3.39
C SER A 164 5.22 -16.09 -2.23
N HIS A 165 3.92 -16.28 -2.51
CA HIS A 165 2.95 -16.63 -1.47
C HIS A 165 3.22 -18.03 -0.89
N ALA A 166 3.53 -19.00 -1.75
CA ALA A 166 3.91 -20.36 -1.32
C ALA A 166 5.19 -20.34 -0.46
N PHE A 167 6.16 -19.49 -0.79
CA PHE A 167 7.36 -19.32 0.01
C PHE A 167 7.06 -18.72 1.39
N ILE A 168 6.20 -17.70 1.48
CA ILE A 168 5.78 -17.12 2.76
C ILE A 168 5.04 -18.17 3.61
N ALA A 169 4.15 -18.96 2.99
CA ALA A 169 3.47 -20.06 3.66
C ALA A 169 4.46 -21.11 4.16
N LEU A 170 5.51 -21.42 3.39
CA LEU A 170 6.59 -22.32 3.82
C LEU A 170 7.37 -21.77 5.03
N LEU A 171 7.67 -20.47 5.07
CA LEU A 171 8.30 -19.84 6.23
C LEU A 171 7.43 -19.96 7.47
N ALA A 172 6.12 -19.73 7.34
CA ALA A 172 5.16 -19.90 8.43
C ALA A 172 5.10 -21.36 8.91
N HIS A 173 4.99 -22.32 7.98
CA HIS A 173 4.95 -23.74 8.29
C HIS A 173 6.23 -24.23 9.00
N LYS A 174 7.38 -23.63 8.67
CA LYS A 174 8.67 -23.91 9.33
C LYS A 174 8.88 -23.16 10.65
N GLY A 175 7.91 -22.34 11.09
CA GLY A 175 8.02 -21.54 12.30
C GLY A 175 9.03 -20.39 12.22
N LEU A 176 9.43 -19.97 11.00
CA LEU A 176 10.42 -18.91 10.77
C LEU A 176 9.78 -17.54 10.51
N LEU A 177 8.51 -17.51 10.10
CA LEU A 177 7.80 -16.26 9.81
C LEU A 177 7.37 -15.59 11.12
N LEU A 178 7.95 -14.42 11.43
CA LEU A 178 7.47 -13.56 12.51
C LEU A 178 6.19 -12.82 12.10
N MET A 179 6.20 -12.22 10.90
CA MET A 179 5.05 -11.46 10.39
C MET A 179 5.18 -11.21 8.89
N ASN A 180 4.08 -11.30 8.16
CA ASN A 180 3.95 -10.80 6.79
C ASN A 180 3.11 -9.52 6.78
N PHE A 181 3.74 -8.39 6.46
CA PHE A 181 3.07 -7.14 6.16
C PHE A 181 2.78 -7.08 4.65
N THR A 182 1.52 -7.00 4.26
CA THR A 182 1.12 -6.93 2.85
C THR A 182 0.38 -5.62 2.56
N GLN A 183 0.68 -5.01 1.42
CA GLN A 183 -0.12 -3.92 0.85
C GLN A 183 -1.23 -4.44 -0.07
N ASN A 184 -1.19 -5.75 -0.38
CA ASN A 184 -2.21 -6.39 -1.20
C ASN A 184 -3.56 -6.46 -0.47
N ILE A 185 -4.63 -6.36 -1.25
CA ILE A 185 -6.02 -6.45 -0.76
C ILE A 185 -6.74 -7.72 -1.22
N ASP A 186 -6.06 -8.56 -2.00
CA ASP A 186 -6.61 -9.71 -2.74
C ASP A 186 -6.72 -11.02 -1.93
N CYS A 187 -6.25 -11.01 -0.69
CA CYS A 187 -6.30 -12.13 0.26
C CYS A 187 -5.55 -13.41 -0.20
N LEU A 188 -4.62 -13.33 -1.16
CA LEU A 188 -3.92 -14.52 -1.66
C LEU A 188 -2.97 -15.14 -0.63
N GLU A 189 -2.46 -14.37 0.33
CA GLU A 189 -1.65 -14.87 1.45
C GLU A 189 -2.40 -15.93 2.26
N ARG A 190 -3.67 -15.65 2.58
CA ARG A 190 -4.56 -16.57 3.31
C ARG A 190 -4.81 -17.82 2.49
N ARG A 191 -5.08 -17.66 1.19
CA ARG A 191 -5.31 -18.78 0.26
C ARG A 191 -4.08 -19.64 0.04
N ALA A 192 -2.88 -19.08 0.19
CA ALA A 192 -1.63 -19.84 0.17
C ALA A 192 -1.40 -20.66 1.44
N GLY A 193 -2.20 -20.45 2.49
CA GLY A 193 -2.07 -21.12 3.78
C GLY A 193 -1.24 -20.37 4.81
N VAL A 194 -0.95 -19.08 4.61
CA VAL A 194 -0.33 -18.26 5.67
C VAL A 194 -1.36 -18.06 6.80
N PRO A 195 -1.03 -18.38 8.07
CA PRO A 195 -1.93 -18.18 9.20
C PRO A 195 -2.36 -16.71 9.35
N SER A 196 -3.64 -16.49 9.61
CA SER A 196 -4.23 -15.14 9.65
C SER A 196 -3.68 -14.23 10.76
N ASP A 197 -3.15 -14.80 11.82
CA ASP A 197 -2.47 -14.11 12.92
C ASP A 197 -1.07 -13.60 12.50
N LEU A 198 -0.45 -14.22 11.50
CA LEU A 198 0.85 -13.84 10.92
C LEU A 198 0.74 -12.93 9.69
N ILE A 199 -0.47 -12.47 9.35
CA ILE A 199 -0.73 -11.53 8.25
C ILE A 199 -1.17 -10.18 8.82
N ILE A 200 -0.58 -9.10 8.31
CA ILE A 200 -1.04 -7.74 8.50
C ILE A 200 -1.30 -7.13 7.12
N GLU A 201 -2.58 -6.94 6.82
CA GLU A 201 -3.06 -6.23 5.64
C GLU A 201 -3.01 -4.72 5.91
N ALA A 202 -1.95 -4.05 5.45
CA ALA A 202 -1.71 -2.64 5.70
C ALA A 202 -2.82 -1.76 5.10
N HIS A 203 -3.31 -2.12 3.92
CA HIS A 203 -4.41 -1.43 3.24
C HIS A 203 -5.74 -2.16 3.38
N GLY A 204 -5.88 -3.03 4.38
CA GLY A 204 -7.08 -3.82 4.57
C GLY A 204 -7.30 -4.84 3.45
N SER A 205 -8.53 -5.32 3.29
CA SER A 205 -8.84 -6.37 2.30
C SER A 205 -10.33 -6.46 1.99
N PHE A 206 -10.67 -7.25 0.98
CA PHE A 206 -12.06 -7.63 0.66
C PHE A 206 -12.65 -8.69 1.63
N ALA A 207 -11.97 -9.03 2.72
CA ALA A 207 -12.40 -10.11 3.62
C ALA A 207 -13.65 -9.78 4.43
N THR A 208 -13.87 -8.49 4.73
CA THR A 208 -15.04 -8.00 5.46
C THR A 208 -15.47 -6.64 4.91
N GLN A 209 -16.65 -6.16 5.31
CA GLN A 209 -17.20 -4.86 4.90
C GLN A 209 -17.97 -4.19 6.03
N ARG A 210 -17.95 -2.85 6.04
CA ARG A 210 -18.57 -2.03 7.09
C ARG A 210 -19.20 -0.76 6.52
N CYS A 211 -20.19 -0.25 7.25
CA CYS A 211 -20.71 1.11 7.05
C CYS A 211 -19.61 2.14 7.36
N ILE A 212 -19.36 3.10 6.46
CA ILE A 212 -18.34 4.13 6.68
C ILE A 212 -18.72 5.13 7.78
N ALA A 213 -20.01 5.20 8.15
CA ALA A 213 -20.53 6.10 9.18
C ALA A 213 -20.50 5.45 10.58
N CYS A 214 -21.22 4.34 10.79
CA CYS A 214 -21.33 3.70 12.10
C CYS A 214 -20.36 2.54 12.34
N GLN A 215 -19.56 2.14 11.33
CA GLN A 215 -18.64 1.01 11.38
C GLN A 215 -19.31 -0.36 11.64
N ALA A 216 -20.64 -0.43 11.57
CA ALA A 216 -21.36 -1.70 11.68
C ALA A 216 -20.96 -2.65 10.54
N PRO A 217 -20.71 -3.93 10.82
CA PRO A 217 -20.43 -4.93 9.79
C PRO A 217 -21.63 -5.09 8.86
N PHE A 218 -21.35 -5.35 7.59
CA PHE A 218 -22.36 -5.62 6.58
C PHE A 218 -22.25 -7.09 6.13
N PRO A 219 -23.35 -7.82 5.90
CA PRO A 219 -23.28 -9.25 5.57
C PRO A 219 -22.59 -9.54 4.23
N ASP A 220 -21.76 -10.61 4.18
CA ASP A 220 -21.00 -11.01 2.99
C ASP A 220 -21.89 -11.36 1.79
N ASP A 221 -22.99 -12.09 2.02
CA ASP A 221 -23.93 -12.51 0.99
C ASP A 221 -24.67 -11.31 0.38
N ALA A 222 -25.00 -10.31 1.21
CA ALA A 222 -25.60 -9.06 0.77
C ALA A 222 -24.59 -8.24 -0.04
N MET A 223 -23.35 -8.10 0.46
CA MET A 223 -22.29 -7.36 -0.24
C MET A 223 -22.03 -7.96 -1.61
N ARG A 224 -21.94 -9.29 -1.70
CA ARG A 224 -21.74 -10.00 -2.96
C ARG A 224 -22.84 -9.69 -3.97
N ARG A 225 -24.12 -9.70 -3.56
CA ARG A 225 -25.25 -9.33 -4.43
C ARG A 225 -25.12 -7.89 -4.92
N HIS A 226 -24.88 -6.95 -4.02
CA HIS A 226 -24.67 -5.54 -4.34
C HIS A 226 -23.54 -5.32 -5.36
N VAL A 227 -22.41 -6.01 -5.20
CA VAL A 227 -21.29 -5.93 -6.15
C VAL A 227 -21.64 -6.55 -7.51
N LEU A 228 -22.30 -7.70 -7.54
CA LEU A 228 -22.67 -8.37 -8.80
C LEU A 228 -23.70 -7.57 -9.61
N ASP A 229 -24.66 -6.96 -8.90
CA ASP A 229 -25.74 -6.14 -9.45
C ASP A 229 -25.31 -4.68 -9.69
N GLU A 230 -24.09 -4.30 -9.29
CA GLU A 230 -23.52 -2.95 -9.39
C GLU A 230 -24.37 -1.89 -8.66
N VAL A 231 -25.02 -2.30 -7.56
CA VAL A 231 -25.87 -1.44 -6.71
C VAL A 231 -25.12 -1.06 -5.44
N VAL A 232 -25.06 0.24 -5.15
CA VAL A 232 -24.39 0.77 -3.95
C VAL A 232 -25.09 0.27 -2.67
N PRO A 233 -24.41 -0.50 -1.80
CA PRO A 233 -24.94 -0.98 -0.54
C PRO A 233 -25.08 0.16 0.48
N ARG A 234 -26.18 0.12 1.23
CA ARG A 234 -26.53 1.11 2.25
C ARG A 234 -26.70 0.42 3.59
N CYS A 235 -26.25 1.08 4.64
CA CYS A 235 -26.44 0.63 6.01
C CYS A 235 -27.92 0.68 6.38
N ALA A 236 -28.43 -0.39 6.99
CA ALA A 236 -29.80 -0.49 7.47
C ALA A 236 -30.03 0.22 8.81
N ASP A 237 -28.97 0.68 9.48
CA ASP A 237 -29.07 1.39 10.74
C ASP A 237 -29.71 2.78 10.52
N ALA A 238 -30.82 3.02 11.21
CA ALA A 238 -31.54 4.29 11.18
C ALA A 238 -30.68 5.47 11.66
N ALA A 239 -29.69 5.23 12.53
CA ALA A 239 -28.74 6.27 12.94
C ALA A 239 -27.86 6.77 11.79
N CYS A 240 -27.77 6.02 10.69
CA CYS A 240 -27.04 6.42 9.49
C CYS A 240 -27.91 7.14 8.46
N SER A 241 -29.19 7.41 8.76
CA SER A 241 -30.05 8.16 7.85
C SER A 241 -29.54 9.59 7.62
N GLY A 242 -29.32 9.93 6.34
CA GLY A 242 -28.75 11.23 5.93
C GLY A 242 -27.22 11.32 5.93
N SER A 243 -26.51 10.24 6.30
CA SER A 243 -25.04 10.19 6.25
C SER A 243 -24.46 9.78 4.88
N GLY A 244 -25.32 9.46 3.91
CA GLY A 244 -24.95 9.13 2.54
C GLY A 244 -24.83 10.39 1.68
N GLY A 245 -23.75 10.49 0.92
CA GLY A 245 -23.41 11.62 0.05
C GLY A 245 -24.53 12.28 -0.75
N GLY A 246 -24.46 13.61 -0.80
CA GLY A 246 -24.65 14.42 -2.01
C GLY A 246 -26.03 14.53 -2.65
N ASP A 247 -26.66 13.43 -3.03
CA ASP A 247 -27.70 13.45 -4.07
C ASP A 247 -28.78 12.39 -3.87
N GLY A 248 -29.60 12.55 -2.82
CA GLY A 248 -31.02 12.19 -2.86
C GLY A 248 -31.40 10.70 -2.98
N GLY A 249 -30.47 9.76 -2.88
CA GLY A 249 -30.76 8.32 -3.02
C GLY A 249 -30.50 7.49 -1.75
N GLY A 250 -31.54 7.27 -0.94
CA GLY A 250 -31.57 6.24 0.11
C GLY A 250 -30.93 6.64 1.44
N GLY A 251 -31.76 6.87 2.46
CA GLY A 251 -31.40 7.37 3.78
C GLY A 251 -30.63 6.39 4.67
N GLY A 252 -29.48 5.89 4.22
CA GLY A 252 -28.55 5.08 5.00
C GLY A 252 -27.09 5.39 4.65
N GLY A 253 -26.19 5.08 5.57
CA GLY A 253 -24.74 5.30 5.39
C GLY A 253 -24.17 4.41 4.29
N LEU A 254 -23.19 4.91 3.54
CA LEU A 254 -22.51 4.11 2.52
C LEU A 254 -21.76 2.95 3.19
N VAL A 255 -21.80 1.78 2.56
CA VAL A 255 -21.02 0.61 2.99
C VAL A 255 -19.88 0.43 1.99
N LYS A 256 -18.72 -0.06 2.45
CA LYS A 256 -17.64 -0.53 1.58
C LYS A 256 -16.90 -1.73 2.20
N PRO A 257 -16.20 -2.54 1.40
CA PRO A 257 -15.19 -3.46 1.92
C PRO A 257 -14.17 -2.74 2.80
N ASP A 258 -13.60 -3.45 3.77
CA ASP A 258 -12.59 -2.93 4.71
C ASP A 258 -11.21 -2.76 4.05
N ILE A 259 -11.19 -2.13 2.88
CA ILE A 259 -10.01 -1.65 2.16
C ILE A 259 -9.80 -0.20 2.55
N VAL A 260 -8.55 0.16 2.81
CA VAL A 260 -8.18 1.54 3.13
C VAL A 260 -8.17 2.37 1.85
N PHE A 261 -9.00 3.40 1.82
CA PHE A 261 -9.01 4.39 0.75
C PHE A 261 -8.00 5.52 1.07
N PHE A 262 -7.55 6.23 0.04
CA PHE A 262 -6.82 7.49 0.23
C PHE A 262 -7.65 8.45 1.08
N GLY A 263 -7.00 9.05 2.08
CA GLY A 263 -7.64 9.89 3.08
C GLY A 263 -8.12 9.14 4.34
N GLU A 264 -8.11 7.81 4.35
CA GLU A 264 -8.40 7.01 5.54
C GLU A 264 -7.13 6.69 6.34
N ALA A 265 -7.31 6.43 7.64
CA ALA A 265 -6.25 5.89 8.48
C ALA A 265 -6.03 4.41 8.18
N LEU A 266 -4.77 3.95 8.22
CA LEU A 266 -4.47 2.51 8.16
C LEU A 266 -5.06 1.77 9.37
N PRO A 267 -5.32 0.46 9.27
CA PRO A 267 -5.95 -0.30 10.33
C PRO A 267 -5.13 -0.27 11.62
N ALA A 268 -5.81 -0.26 12.76
CA ALA A 268 -5.16 -0.29 14.07
C ALA A 268 -4.14 -1.43 14.18
N ARG A 269 -4.49 -2.61 13.65
CA ARG A 269 -3.60 -3.77 13.62
C ARG A 269 -2.28 -3.49 12.90
N PHE A 270 -2.28 -2.72 11.81
CA PHE A 270 -1.04 -2.32 11.16
C PHE A 270 -0.22 -1.41 12.09
N ARG A 271 -0.83 -0.31 12.53
CA ARG A 271 -0.18 0.70 13.38
C ARG A 271 0.45 0.07 14.63
N ASP A 272 -0.32 -0.76 15.32
CA ASP A 272 0.04 -1.31 16.63
C ASP A 272 1.13 -2.40 16.52
N ASN A 273 1.38 -2.95 15.33
CA ASN A 273 2.35 -4.02 15.10
C ASN A 273 3.58 -3.62 14.26
N THR A 274 3.69 -2.37 13.81
CA THR A 274 4.87 -1.89 13.06
C THR A 274 6.21 -2.10 13.78
N HIS A 275 6.19 -2.18 15.10
CA HIS A 275 7.35 -2.47 15.96
C HIS A 275 7.92 -3.89 15.76
N LEU A 276 7.14 -4.84 15.22
CA LEU A 276 7.61 -6.20 14.95
C LEU A 276 8.76 -6.24 13.93
N ALA A 277 8.81 -5.28 13.00
CA ALA A 277 9.92 -5.15 12.05
C ALA A 277 11.26 -4.95 12.76
N ALA A 278 11.30 -4.29 13.93
CA ALA A 278 12.51 -4.12 14.72
C ALA A 278 12.95 -5.38 15.49
N ARG A 279 12.06 -6.37 15.63
CA ARG A 279 12.34 -7.66 16.28
C ARG A 279 12.86 -8.72 15.31
N ALA A 280 12.85 -8.40 14.00
CA ALA A 280 13.31 -9.29 12.97
C ALA A 280 14.81 -9.59 13.09
N ASP A 281 15.20 -10.78 12.63
CA ASP A 281 16.59 -11.14 12.34
C ASP A 281 16.87 -11.24 10.83
N LEU A 282 15.83 -11.15 10.00
CA LEU A 282 15.92 -10.97 8.57
C LEU A 282 14.66 -10.25 8.06
N VAL A 283 14.84 -9.24 7.21
CA VAL A 283 13.73 -8.56 6.53
C VAL A 283 13.75 -8.88 5.04
N LEU A 284 12.61 -9.34 4.51
CA LEU A 284 12.42 -9.61 3.09
C LEU A 284 11.43 -8.60 2.51
N VAL A 285 11.85 -7.84 1.50
CA VAL A 285 11.01 -6.88 0.78
C VAL A 285 10.78 -7.41 -0.63
N LEU A 286 9.55 -7.78 -0.96
CA LEU A 286 9.21 -8.52 -2.17
C LEU A 286 8.19 -7.75 -3.01
N GLY A 287 8.56 -7.37 -4.23
CA GLY A 287 7.61 -6.90 -5.26
C GLY A 287 6.89 -5.57 -4.97
N THR A 288 7.44 -4.71 -4.11
CA THR A 288 6.81 -3.42 -3.75
C THR A 288 7.57 -2.21 -4.27
N SER A 289 6.86 -1.12 -4.55
CA SER A 289 7.45 0.19 -4.85
C SER A 289 8.01 0.91 -3.62
N LEU A 290 7.60 0.51 -2.40
CA LEU A 290 7.82 1.27 -1.15
C LEU A 290 7.49 2.76 -1.29
N SER A 291 6.43 3.11 -2.02
CA SER A 291 6.04 4.51 -2.23
C SER A 291 5.01 5.05 -1.24
N VAL A 292 4.28 4.17 -0.55
CA VAL A 292 3.15 4.55 0.32
C VAL A 292 3.57 4.50 1.79
N TYR A 293 3.61 5.66 2.43
CA TYR A 293 3.84 5.76 3.87
C TYR A 293 2.55 5.53 4.65
N PRO A 294 2.63 4.92 5.85
CA PRO A 294 3.83 4.57 6.60
C PRO A 294 4.47 3.21 6.26
N PHE A 295 3.88 2.40 5.36
CA PHE A 295 4.41 1.09 4.99
C PHE A 295 5.84 1.15 4.43
N ALA A 296 6.11 2.13 3.57
CA ALA A 296 7.41 2.39 2.96
C ALA A 296 8.57 2.52 3.98
N GLY A 297 8.27 2.95 5.21
CA GLY A 297 9.26 3.11 6.28
C GLY A 297 9.57 1.83 7.07
N LEU A 298 8.76 0.77 6.92
CA LEU A 298 8.94 -0.46 7.70
C LEU A 298 10.32 -1.12 7.56
N PRO A 299 10.94 -1.20 6.36
CA PRO A 299 12.28 -1.80 6.23
C PRO A 299 13.35 -1.08 7.05
N GLU A 300 13.13 0.19 7.40
CA GLU A 300 14.09 0.98 8.18
C GLU A 300 14.03 0.66 9.68
N HIS A 301 12.94 0.07 10.17
CA HIS A 301 12.83 -0.38 11.56
C HIS A 301 13.75 -1.55 11.90
N ALA A 302 14.26 -2.27 10.88
CA ALA A 302 15.26 -3.31 11.09
C ALA A 302 16.48 -2.74 11.81
N ARG A 303 16.96 -3.44 12.85
CA ARG A 303 18.13 -3.00 13.62
C ARG A 303 19.41 -3.00 12.76
N PRO A 304 20.42 -2.20 13.10
CA PRO A 304 21.74 -2.32 12.50
C PRO A 304 22.26 -3.76 12.55
N GLY A 305 22.93 -4.22 11.49
CA GLY A 305 23.42 -5.60 11.35
C GLY A 305 22.36 -6.66 11.00
N VAL A 306 21.06 -6.32 11.05
CA VAL A 306 20.01 -7.22 10.53
C VAL A 306 20.02 -7.17 9.00
N PRO A 307 20.24 -8.29 8.31
CA PRO A 307 20.22 -8.30 6.85
C PRO A 307 18.84 -7.95 6.30
N ARG A 308 18.83 -7.25 5.16
CA ARG A 308 17.60 -6.94 4.42
C ARG A 308 17.78 -7.38 2.97
N LEU A 309 16.83 -8.14 2.47
CA LEU A 309 16.81 -8.58 1.08
C LEU A 309 15.67 -7.87 0.34
N LEU A 310 16.01 -7.10 -0.68
CA LEU A 310 15.06 -6.60 -1.67
C LEU A 310 15.04 -7.54 -2.87
N LEU A 311 13.88 -8.10 -3.19
CA LEU A 311 13.63 -8.78 -4.46
C LEU A 311 12.56 -8.01 -5.21
N ASN A 312 12.99 -7.12 -6.10
CA ASN A 312 12.10 -6.27 -6.86
C ASN A 312 12.64 -6.00 -8.27
N ARG A 313 11.77 -5.55 -9.18
CA ARG A 313 12.18 -5.22 -10.56
C ARG A 313 13.06 -3.97 -10.62
N GLU A 314 12.85 -3.07 -9.68
CA GLU A 314 13.56 -1.81 -9.55
C GLU A 314 14.07 -1.66 -8.12
N ARG A 315 15.18 -0.95 -7.95
CA ARG A 315 15.65 -0.56 -6.63
C ARG A 315 14.63 0.40 -6.03
N VAL A 316 14.29 0.22 -4.76
CA VAL A 316 13.26 1.01 -4.06
C VAL A 316 13.66 1.27 -2.62
N GLY A 317 13.20 2.39 -2.09
CA GLY A 317 13.55 2.84 -0.74
C GLY A 317 15.06 2.95 -0.54
N ARG A 318 15.52 2.64 0.67
CA ARG A 318 16.93 2.73 1.08
C ARG A 318 17.61 1.37 1.25
N VAL A 319 17.02 0.31 0.70
CA VAL A 319 17.63 -1.03 0.72
C VAL A 319 18.79 -1.06 -0.26
N GLY A 320 19.97 -1.47 0.20
CA GLY A 320 21.24 -1.44 -0.52
C GLY A 320 22.28 -0.49 0.08
N GLN A 321 21.89 0.32 1.06
CA GLN A 321 22.75 1.29 1.74
C GLN A 321 23.46 0.73 2.99
N ARG A 322 23.00 -0.42 3.53
CA ARG A 322 23.63 -1.07 4.68
C ARG A 322 24.56 -2.20 4.23
N ALA A 323 25.57 -2.52 5.04
CA ALA A 323 26.59 -3.53 4.75
C ALA A 323 26.00 -4.91 4.37
N ASP A 324 24.94 -5.33 5.08
CA ASP A 324 24.26 -6.61 4.90
C ASP A 324 23.00 -6.52 4.03
N ASP A 325 22.76 -5.41 3.34
CA ASP A 325 21.66 -5.31 2.39
C ASP A 325 21.99 -6.04 1.09
N VAL A 326 21.04 -6.82 0.59
CA VAL A 326 21.07 -7.50 -0.70
C VAL A 326 19.91 -7.01 -1.55
N VAL A 327 20.14 -6.70 -2.82
CA VAL A 327 19.16 -6.14 -3.76
C VAL A 327 19.28 -6.83 -5.12
#